data_AF-A0A0K8RHK1-F1
#
_entry.id   AF-A0A0K8RHK1-F1
#
_cell.length_a   1.000
_cell.length_b   1.000
_cell.length_c   1.000
_cell.angle_alpha   90.00
_cell.angle_beta   90.00
_cell.angle_gamma   90.00
#
_symmetry.space_group_name_H-M   'P 1'
#
loop_
_entity.id
_entity.type
_entity.pdbx_description
1 polymer ?
#
loop_
_entity_poly.entity_id
_entity_poly.type
_entity_poly.pdbx_seq_one_letter_code
_entity_poly.pdbx_strand_id
1 'polypeptide(L)'
;MAVSLGVEFADIYDYQSQIVMSYRARKPSTSGSDIKSQEECGIYDLRTFRSKYLHFHFPCVKKSSGTCDMPTADEVLRYGTRYDYKYKDDVISKETRNIKSKLYTACIKDKFINGTYESYYYWGGEDLSFRFPSGEEKMPVYVEQKGEYYENGKTHDHYLFKNIPWYQKNPPFSDDMFQVPQSMYCKSYTNLHAIPAMPNSFSFSQEEVAFTLNDTGFLDGGFLPLSFKQFWYSDDLKLVRVDMRPSEEDKNGPILKEATGINGRVSVLMDFNYDHVFLAHSANDECLILKADKDFFLCSEEDEKCNKINREGLFGISANLSYKGKYAESGIYGETWSQLIKDQTDQPQKKTFLIRHEVSFRQSQVKEKTNTYKKLFTPIQVADYKEEITTSKEKDNSNFKQDVRLKNYYEVNFTQPGVEVYEKHPCLQHHNSKLYTLKFEGPGIADTNKARFLPELRRAIKNVCNPETMLRFELVDLRSPEWISEKIVYLRILDPFDGSGISTEKLASNITELVNNEEFAVCFVGFTITLEEKLMQWIAINGSFVEQKPETTVTTPSSKNRNNNKIQKCPA
;
A
#
# COMPACT_ATOMS: atom_id res chain seq x y z
N MET A 1 -15.92 -26.93 0.11
CA MET A 1 -14.80 -27.20 1.02
C MET A 1 -14.94 -28.62 1.58
N ALA A 2 -14.06 -29.54 1.21
CA ALA A 2 -13.93 -30.84 1.87
C ALA A 2 -12.86 -30.69 2.95
N VAL A 3 -13.27 -30.60 4.22
CA VAL A 3 -12.35 -30.55 5.36
C VAL A 3 -12.02 -32.00 5.74
N SER A 4 -11.03 -32.57 5.08
CA SER A 4 -10.40 -33.81 5.52
C SER A 4 -9.09 -33.41 6.21
N LEU A 5 -8.96 -33.70 7.51
CA LEU A 5 -7.72 -33.58 8.31
C LEU A 5 -7.21 -32.13 8.56
N GLY A 6 -8.13 -31.16 8.68
CA GLY A 6 -7.86 -29.71 8.88
C GLY A 6 -6.84 -29.10 7.94
N VAL A 7 -6.87 -29.60 6.71
CA VAL A 7 -6.34 -28.92 5.55
C VAL A 7 -7.53 -28.50 4.69
N GLU A 8 -7.57 -27.22 4.35
CA GLU A 8 -8.42 -26.63 3.35
C GLU A 8 -7.78 -26.79 1.97
N PHE A 9 -8.56 -27.29 1.02
CA PHE A 9 -8.22 -27.27 -0.40
C PHE A 9 -9.24 -26.41 -1.11
N ALA A 10 -8.77 -25.48 -1.92
CA ALA A 10 -9.63 -24.61 -2.70
C ALA A 10 -9.06 -24.42 -4.10
N ASP A 11 -9.96 -24.41 -5.07
CA ASP A 11 -9.72 -23.98 -6.44
C ASP A 11 -10.69 -22.82 -6.72
N ILE A 12 -10.13 -21.64 -6.98
CA ILE A 12 -10.86 -20.41 -7.30
C ILE A 12 -10.76 -20.19 -8.81
N TYR A 13 -11.90 -20.30 -9.49
CA TYR A 13 -12.02 -20.22 -10.93
C TYR A 13 -12.39 -18.80 -11.37
N ASP A 14 -11.47 -18.10 -12.04
CA ASP A 14 -11.72 -16.80 -12.66
C ASP A 14 -11.89 -16.98 -14.18
N TYR A 15 -13.15 -17.09 -14.60
CA TYR A 15 -13.52 -17.22 -16.00
C TYR A 15 -13.31 -15.93 -16.81
N GLN A 16 -13.25 -14.76 -16.17
CA GLN A 16 -12.97 -13.52 -16.89
C GLN A 16 -11.49 -13.46 -17.29
N SER A 17 -10.61 -13.80 -16.36
CA SER A 17 -9.15 -13.79 -16.58
C SER A 17 -8.62 -15.11 -17.15
N GLN A 18 -9.47 -16.13 -17.29
CA GLN A 18 -9.12 -17.47 -17.80
C GLN A 18 -8.06 -18.20 -16.95
N ILE A 19 -8.12 -18.01 -15.63
CA ILE A 19 -7.19 -18.63 -14.68
C ILE A 19 -7.90 -19.39 -13.57
N VAL A 20 -7.16 -20.32 -12.96
CA VAL A 20 -7.55 -20.99 -11.72
C VAL A 20 -6.44 -20.81 -10.70
N MET A 21 -6.83 -20.31 -9.54
CA MET A 21 -5.97 -20.22 -8.39
C MET A 21 -6.26 -21.39 -7.47
N SER A 22 -5.30 -22.28 -7.27
CA SER A 22 -5.45 -23.48 -6.45
C SER A 22 -4.49 -23.43 -5.27
N TYR A 23 -5.01 -23.71 -4.08
CA TYR A 23 -4.22 -23.72 -2.85
C TYR A 23 -4.60 -24.86 -1.91
N ARG A 24 -3.62 -25.20 -1.07
CA ARG A 24 -3.75 -26.12 0.06
C ARG A 24 -3.29 -25.38 1.31
N ALA A 25 -4.24 -25.03 2.19
CA ALA A 25 -3.99 -24.25 3.39
C ALA A 25 -4.31 -25.06 4.64
N ARG A 26 -3.47 -25.03 5.66
CA ARG A 26 -3.79 -25.64 6.95
C ARG A 26 -4.76 -24.74 7.72
N LYS A 27 -5.80 -25.31 8.33
CA LYS A 27 -6.61 -24.61 9.33
C LYS A 27 -6.04 -24.87 10.72
N PRO A 28 -5.96 -23.86 11.61
CA PRO A 28 -5.32 -23.98 12.91
C PRO A 28 -5.97 -25.02 13.85
N SER A 29 -7.18 -25.51 13.57
CA SER A 29 -7.95 -26.35 14.49
C SER A 29 -7.61 -27.84 14.51
N THR A 30 -6.73 -28.38 13.65
CA THR A 30 -6.27 -29.78 13.80
C THR A 30 -4.76 -29.93 13.58
N SER A 31 -4.10 -30.40 14.63
CA SER A 31 -2.72 -30.84 14.69
C SER A 31 -2.47 -32.06 13.79
N GLY A 32 -1.53 -31.94 12.86
CA GLY A 32 -1.11 -33.01 11.96
C GLY A 32 0.17 -32.61 11.22
N SER A 33 1.15 -33.49 11.25
CA SER A 33 2.60 -33.27 11.07
C SER A 33 3.11 -33.18 9.62
N ASP A 34 2.38 -32.51 8.71
CA ASP A 34 2.84 -32.36 7.31
C ASP A 34 3.20 -30.91 6.95
N ILE A 35 4.35 -30.46 7.44
CA ILE A 35 4.98 -29.17 7.08
C ILE A 35 5.18 -29.02 5.56
N LYS A 36 5.31 -30.12 4.82
CA LYS A 36 5.53 -30.10 3.36
C LYS A 36 4.28 -29.74 2.56
N SER A 37 3.11 -29.65 3.20
CA SER A 37 1.84 -29.42 2.50
C SER A 37 1.52 -27.95 2.22
N GLN A 38 2.22 -27.00 2.84
CA GLN A 38 2.02 -25.55 2.68
C GLN A 38 2.86 -24.92 1.56
N GLU A 39 3.53 -25.72 0.73
CA GLU A 39 4.67 -25.18 0.00
C GLU A 39 4.34 -24.11 -1.03
N GLU A 40 3.16 -24.06 -1.65
CA GLU A 40 2.82 -23.02 -2.63
C GLU A 40 1.32 -23.08 -3.00
N CYS A 41 0.69 -21.91 -3.19
CA CYS A 41 -0.47 -21.82 -4.08
C CYS A 41 0.00 -21.68 -5.53
N GLY A 42 -0.86 -22.03 -6.49
CA GLY A 42 -0.52 -21.92 -7.91
C GLY A 42 -1.63 -21.24 -8.69
N ILE A 43 -1.22 -20.39 -9.62
CA ILE A 43 -2.10 -19.80 -10.62
C ILE A 43 -1.85 -20.54 -11.93
N TYR A 44 -2.91 -21.13 -12.47
CA TYR A 44 -2.87 -22.01 -13.63
C TYR A 44 -3.82 -21.49 -14.71
N ASP A 45 -3.52 -21.80 -15.96
CA ASP A 45 -4.45 -21.59 -17.07
C ASP A 45 -5.68 -22.48 -16.88
N LEU A 46 -6.88 -21.88 -16.90
CA LEU A 46 -8.16 -22.55 -16.68
C LEU A 46 -8.42 -23.71 -17.66
N ARG A 47 -7.89 -23.64 -18.88
CA ARG A 47 -8.08 -24.65 -19.93
C ARG A 47 -7.29 -25.92 -19.68
N THR A 48 -6.12 -25.78 -19.07
CA THR A 48 -5.19 -26.90 -18.83
C THR A 48 -5.20 -27.36 -17.38
N PHE A 49 -5.78 -26.57 -16.49
CA PHE A 49 -5.86 -26.90 -15.08
C PHE A 49 -6.61 -28.21 -14.86
N ARG A 50 -5.92 -29.13 -14.17
CA ARG A 50 -6.52 -30.34 -13.61
C ARG A 50 -6.39 -30.23 -12.10
N SER A 51 -7.54 -30.18 -11.44
CA SER A 51 -7.60 -30.17 -9.99
C SER A 51 -6.89 -31.41 -9.44
N LYS A 52 -5.93 -31.19 -8.54
CA LYS A 52 -5.19 -32.26 -7.87
C LYS A 52 -5.98 -32.88 -6.71
N TYR A 53 -6.94 -32.14 -6.15
CA TYR A 53 -7.56 -32.45 -4.85
C TYR A 53 -9.09 -32.58 -4.91
N LEU A 54 -9.73 -31.90 -5.85
CA LEU A 54 -11.16 -32.04 -6.12
C LEU A 54 -11.38 -32.97 -7.31
N HIS A 55 -12.08 -34.08 -7.09
CA HIS A 55 -12.40 -35.08 -8.12
C HIS A 55 -13.27 -34.53 -9.26
N PHE A 56 -13.99 -33.43 -9.03
CA PHE A 56 -14.75 -32.76 -10.09
C PHE A 56 -13.95 -31.60 -10.66
N HIS A 57 -13.54 -31.77 -11.90
CA HIS A 57 -13.04 -30.69 -12.74
C HIS A 57 -14.18 -29.70 -12.97
N PHE A 58 -13.96 -28.42 -12.69
CA PHE A 58 -14.86 -27.39 -13.18
C PHE A 58 -14.54 -27.15 -14.65
N PRO A 59 -15.55 -27.16 -15.52
CA PRO A 59 -15.33 -27.36 -16.94
C PRO A 59 -14.79 -26.13 -17.66
N CYS A 60 -13.68 -26.32 -18.37
CA CYS A 60 -13.41 -25.58 -19.59
C CYS A 60 -13.78 -26.45 -20.79
N VAL A 61 -14.82 -26.07 -21.55
CA VAL A 61 -15.10 -26.74 -22.82
C VAL A 61 -14.04 -26.29 -23.82
N LYS A 62 -13.21 -27.21 -24.33
CA LYS A 62 -12.28 -26.96 -25.44
C LYS A 62 -13.05 -26.67 -26.74
N LYS A 63 -13.70 -25.50 -26.84
CA LYS A 63 -14.24 -25.00 -28.10
C LYS A 63 -13.15 -24.27 -28.89
N SER A 64 -13.42 -24.04 -30.18
CA SER A 64 -12.59 -23.26 -31.09
C SER A 64 -12.36 -21.81 -30.65
N SER A 65 -13.13 -21.29 -29.68
CA SER A 65 -13.09 -19.91 -29.19
C SER A 65 -11.86 -19.55 -28.35
N GLY A 66 -11.05 -20.52 -27.91
CA GLY A 66 -9.87 -20.26 -27.09
C GLY A 66 -10.14 -19.89 -25.63
N THR A 67 -11.39 -19.57 -25.26
CA THR A 67 -11.83 -19.20 -23.90
C THR A 67 -12.83 -20.21 -23.32
N CYS A 68 -12.83 -20.32 -21.99
CA CYS A 68 -13.71 -21.14 -21.17
C CYS A 68 -14.85 -20.29 -20.59
N ASP A 69 -16.10 -20.71 -20.79
CA ASP A 69 -17.27 -20.04 -20.21
C ASP A 69 -17.59 -20.61 -18.82
N MET A 70 -18.16 -19.76 -17.95
CA MET A 70 -18.63 -20.18 -16.63
C MET A 70 -19.79 -21.19 -16.77
N PRO A 71 -19.72 -22.38 -16.12
CA PRO A 71 -20.80 -23.35 -16.18
C PRO A 71 -22.06 -22.85 -15.46
N THR A 72 -23.21 -23.29 -15.94
CA THR A 72 -24.49 -23.05 -15.28
C THR A 72 -24.58 -23.82 -13.94
N ALA A 73 -25.45 -23.38 -13.03
CA ALA A 73 -25.67 -24.08 -11.75
C ALA A 73 -26.10 -25.54 -11.95
N ASP A 74 -26.97 -25.80 -12.92
CA ASP A 74 -27.40 -27.15 -13.29
C ASP A 74 -26.22 -28.01 -13.75
N GLU A 75 -25.33 -27.44 -14.56
CA GLU A 75 -24.09 -28.10 -14.95
C GLU A 75 -23.24 -28.40 -13.73
N VAL A 76 -22.91 -27.43 -12.87
CA VAL A 76 -22.07 -27.68 -11.68
C VAL A 76 -22.66 -28.74 -10.75
N LEU A 77 -23.96 -28.68 -10.47
CA LEU A 77 -24.63 -29.60 -9.56
C LEU A 77 -24.98 -30.95 -10.18
N ARG A 78 -24.91 -31.06 -11.53
CA ARG A 78 -25.40 -32.21 -12.31
C ARG A 78 -26.84 -32.57 -11.93
N TYR A 79 -27.66 -31.54 -11.74
CA TYR A 79 -29.03 -31.61 -11.25
C TYR A 79 -29.88 -30.56 -11.95
N GLY A 80 -31.18 -30.78 -12.08
CA GLY A 80 -32.13 -29.86 -12.73
C GLY A 80 -32.79 -30.42 -13.98
N THR A 81 -33.55 -29.58 -14.67
CA THR A 81 -34.40 -29.98 -15.82
C THR A 81 -33.60 -30.59 -16.96
N ARG A 82 -32.35 -30.16 -17.16
CA ARG A 82 -31.46 -30.67 -18.20
C ARG A 82 -31.05 -32.13 -18.04
N TYR A 83 -31.20 -32.71 -16.84
CA TYR A 83 -30.77 -34.07 -16.54
C TYR A 83 -31.95 -35.04 -16.29
N ASP A 84 -33.19 -34.60 -16.57
CA ASP A 84 -34.39 -35.44 -16.52
C ASP A 84 -34.59 -36.20 -15.19
N TYR A 85 -34.25 -35.56 -14.06
CA TYR A 85 -34.46 -36.16 -12.74
C TYR A 85 -35.93 -36.47 -12.49
N LYS A 86 -36.19 -37.70 -12.05
CA LYS A 86 -37.52 -38.17 -11.65
C LYS A 86 -37.56 -38.43 -10.17
N TYR A 87 -38.65 -37.99 -9.54
CA TYR A 87 -38.95 -38.39 -8.17
C TYR A 87 -39.11 -39.92 -8.10
N LYS A 88 -38.51 -40.53 -7.07
CA LYS A 88 -38.55 -41.97 -6.86
C LYS A 88 -39.33 -42.32 -5.60
N ASP A 89 -38.95 -41.74 -4.45
CA ASP A 89 -39.56 -42.07 -3.15
C ASP A 89 -39.23 -41.03 -2.07
N ASP A 90 -39.94 -41.08 -0.95
CA ASP A 90 -39.60 -40.39 0.30
C ASP A 90 -38.72 -41.30 1.17
N VAL A 91 -37.52 -40.85 1.51
CA VAL A 91 -36.49 -41.67 2.17
C VAL A 91 -36.03 -41.04 3.49
N ILE A 92 -35.89 -41.87 4.51
CA ILE A 92 -35.16 -41.58 5.75
C ILE A 92 -34.10 -42.65 5.91
N SER A 93 -32.83 -42.28 5.88
CA SER A 93 -31.74 -43.26 5.99
C SER A 93 -30.52 -42.68 6.70
N LYS A 94 -29.56 -43.55 7.05
CA LYS A 94 -28.31 -43.13 7.70
C LYS A 94 -27.50 -42.21 6.79
N GLU A 95 -27.54 -42.45 5.49
CA GLU A 95 -26.86 -41.67 4.46
C GLU A 95 -27.39 -40.23 4.41
N THR A 96 -28.70 -40.03 4.60
CA THR A 96 -29.28 -38.69 4.73
C THR A 96 -29.15 -38.10 6.15
N ARG A 97 -28.36 -38.73 7.04
CA ARG A 97 -28.26 -38.38 8.47
C ARG A 97 -29.62 -38.41 9.19
N ASN A 98 -30.49 -39.32 8.76
CA ASN A 98 -31.88 -39.45 9.19
C ASN A 98 -32.76 -38.20 8.91
N ILE A 99 -32.34 -37.35 7.97
CA ILE A 99 -33.16 -36.24 7.49
C ILE A 99 -34.16 -36.79 6.47
N LYS A 100 -35.46 -36.57 6.71
CA LYS A 100 -36.52 -36.93 5.78
C LYS A 100 -36.32 -36.18 4.46
N SER A 101 -36.17 -36.95 3.38
CA SER A 101 -35.71 -36.44 2.09
C SER A 101 -36.52 -37.03 0.94
N LYS A 102 -36.77 -36.23 -0.09
CA LYS A 102 -37.27 -36.69 -1.39
C LYS A 102 -36.10 -37.18 -2.23
N LEU A 103 -36.15 -38.43 -2.67
CA LEU A 103 -35.14 -39.02 -3.55
C LEU A 103 -35.53 -38.77 -5.01
N TYR A 104 -34.61 -38.16 -5.75
CA TYR A 104 -34.68 -38.01 -7.20
C TYR A 104 -33.58 -38.82 -7.87
N THR A 105 -33.89 -39.46 -8.99
CA THR A 105 -32.94 -40.28 -9.75
C THR A 105 -32.88 -39.89 -11.22
N ALA A 106 -31.69 -39.95 -11.81
CA ALA A 106 -31.44 -39.71 -13.23
C ALA A 106 -30.31 -40.59 -13.76
N CYS A 107 -30.32 -40.88 -15.07
CA CYS A 107 -29.16 -41.39 -15.80
C CYS A 107 -28.48 -40.21 -16.50
N ILE A 108 -27.27 -39.86 -16.07
CA ILE A 108 -26.55 -38.68 -16.53
C ILE A 108 -25.50 -39.11 -17.54
N LYS A 109 -25.58 -38.55 -18.76
CA LYS A 109 -24.49 -38.56 -19.73
C LYS A 109 -23.66 -37.28 -19.58
N ASP A 110 -22.59 -37.39 -18.82
CA ASP A 110 -21.73 -36.27 -18.46
C ASP A 110 -20.61 -36.07 -19.48
N LYS A 111 -20.74 -35.02 -20.29
CA LYS A 111 -19.75 -34.67 -21.31
C LYS A 111 -18.42 -34.22 -20.71
N PHE A 112 -18.38 -33.78 -19.46
CA PHE A 112 -17.19 -33.18 -18.86
C PHE A 112 -16.20 -34.22 -18.35
N ILE A 113 -16.69 -35.31 -17.77
CA ILE A 113 -15.87 -36.47 -17.41
C ILE A 113 -15.90 -37.55 -18.50
N ASN A 114 -16.62 -37.32 -19.60
CA ASN A 114 -16.86 -38.30 -20.66
C ASN A 114 -17.36 -39.63 -20.08
N GLY A 115 -18.41 -39.54 -19.26
CA GLY A 115 -18.94 -40.66 -18.49
C GLY A 115 -20.46 -40.75 -18.51
N THR A 116 -20.95 -41.93 -18.16
CA THR A 116 -22.38 -42.19 -17.97
C THR A 116 -22.58 -42.81 -16.60
N TYR A 117 -23.42 -42.19 -15.78
CA TYR A 117 -23.67 -42.66 -14.41
C TYR A 117 -25.11 -42.42 -13.99
N GLU A 118 -25.59 -43.30 -13.12
CA GLU A 118 -26.79 -43.05 -12.34
C GLU A 118 -26.48 -42.04 -11.24
N SER A 119 -27.38 -41.09 -11.02
CA SER A 119 -27.28 -40.12 -9.95
C SER A 119 -28.53 -40.14 -9.08
N TYR A 120 -28.31 -40.16 -7.78
CA TYR A 120 -29.30 -40.20 -6.71
C TYR A 120 -29.16 -38.91 -5.89
N TYR A 121 -30.16 -38.04 -5.94
CA TYR A 121 -30.15 -36.75 -5.26
C TYR A 121 -31.22 -36.71 -4.17
N TYR A 122 -30.81 -36.44 -2.94
CA TYR A 122 -31.68 -36.44 -1.78
C TYR A 122 -31.93 -35.00 -1.33
N TRP A 123 -33.18 -34.57 -1.39
CA TRP A 123 -33.61 -33.22 -1.00
C TRP A 123 -34.40 -33.25 0.29
N GLY A 124 -33.84 -32.72 1.37
CA GLY A 124 -34.51 -32.57 2.66
C GLY A 124 -35.26 -31.23 2.75
N GLY A 125 -36.20 -31.11 3.69
CA GLY A 125 -36.82 -29.81 3.99
C GLY A 125 -38.30 -29.76 4.36
N GLU A 126 -39.09 -30.78 4.02
CA GLU A 126 -40.55 -30.70 4.22
C GLU A 126 -41.01 -31.01 5.66
N ASP A 127 -40.12 -31.53 6.52
CA ASP A 127 -40.46 -31.97 7.89
C ASP A 127 -39.22 -31.94 8.79
N LEU A 128 -38.69 -30.74 9.05
CA LEU A 128 -37.46 -30.61 9.82
C LEU A 128 -37.75 -30.38 11.30
N SER A 129 -37.22 -31.26 12.16
CA SER A 129 -37.09 -31.03 13.60
C SER A 129 -36.07 -29.93 13.95
N PHE A 130 -35.37 -29.35 12.95
CA PHE A 130 -34.36 -28.31 13.11
C PHE A 130 -34.33 -27.38 11.90
N ARG A 131 -34.22 -26.06 12.09
CA ARG A 131 -33.98 -25.13 10.98
C ARG A 131 -32.53 -25.23 10.52
N PHE A 132 -32.31 -25.34 9.21
CA PHE A 132 -30.95 -25.31 8.67
C PHE A 132 -30.30 -23.94 8.93
N PRO A 133 -28.98 -23.88 9.22
CA PRO A 133 -28.28 -22.62 9.47
C PRO A 133 -28.36 -21.62 8.31
N SER A 134 -28.63 -22.06 7.08
CA SER A 134 -28.82 -21.20 5.91
C SER A 134 -30.18 -20.52 5.85
N GLY A 135 -31.17 -20.96 6.62
CA GLY A 135 -32.55 -20.48 6.54
C GLY A 135 -33.36 -21.01 5.35
N GLU A 136 -32.78 -21.89 4.52
CA GLU A 136 -33.47 -22.50 3.38
C GLU A 136 -34.54 -23.52 3.83
N GLU A 137 -35.71 -23.49 3.20
CA GLU A 137 -36.80 -24.45 3.47
C GLU A 137 -36.50 -25.84 2.90
N LYS A 138 -35.79 -25.91 1.78
CA LYS A 138 -35.40 -27.16 1.12
C LYS A 138 -33.94 -27.11 0.72
N MET A 139 -33.21 -28.20 0.95
CA MET A 139 -31.81 -28.28 0.55
C MET A 139 -31.41 -29.69 0.12
N PRO A 140 -30.41 -29.83 -0.76
CA PRO A 140 -29.82 -31.12 -1.01
C PRO A 140 -29.01 -31.55 0.23
N VAL A 141 -29.21 -32.79 0.69
CA VAL A 141 -28.56 -33.32 1.91
C VAL A 141 -27.48 -34.34 1.59
N TYR A 142 -27.69 -35.10 0.52
CA TYR A 142 -26.84 -36.19 0.11
C TYR A 142 -26.95 -36.38 -1.40
N VAL A 143 -25.84 -36.73 -2.05
CA VAL A 143 -25.78 -37.05 -3.47
C VAL A 143 -24.94 -38.30 -3.63
N GLU A 144 -25.42 -39.26 -4.40
CA GLU A 144 -24.67 -40.46 -4.78
C GLU A 144 -24.66 -40.61 -6.29
N GLN A 145 -23.52 -41.01 -6.85
CA GLN A 145 -23.29 -41.22 -8.28
C GLN A 145 -22.57 -42.55 -8.48
N LYS A 146 -23.09 -43.38 -9.39
CA LYS A 146 -22.58 -44.73 -9.71
C LYS A 146 -22.58 -44.95 -11.21
N GLY A 147 -21.45 -45.29 -11.80
CA GLY A 147 -21.35 -45.60 -13.22
C GLY A 147 -19.91 -45.68 -13.67
N GLU A 148 -19.65 -45.17 -14.88
CA GLU A 148 -18.34 -45.30 -15.53
C GLU A 148 -17.97 -44.01 -16.27
N TYR A 149 -16.67 -43.75 -16.39
CA TYR A 149 -16.12 -42.69 -17.24
C TYR A 149 -14.96 -43.19 -18.09
N TYR A 150 -14.69 -42.51 -19.20
CA TYR A 150 -13.69 -42.92 -20.17
C TYR A 150 -12.54 -41.91 -20.26
N GLU A 151 -11.34 -42.35 -19.89
CA GLU A 151 -10.11 -41.55 -19.95
C GLU A 151 -8.98 -42.36 -20.62
N ASN A 152 -8.21 -41.74 -21.52
CA ASN A 152 -7.01 -42.30 -22.13
C ASN A 152 -7.17 -43.72 -22.73
N GLY A 153 -8.31 -44.00 -23.36
CA GLY A 153 -8.54 -45.29 -24.00
C GLY A 153 -9.17 -46.35 -23.10
N LYS A 154 -9.38 -46.06 -21.81
CA LYS A 154 -9.86 -47.02 -20.79
C LYS A 154 -11.10 -46.52 -20.09
N THR A 155 -11.96 -47.47 -19.71
CA THR A 155 -13.12 -47.23 -18.86
C THR A 155 -12.72 -47.39 -17.39
N HIS A 156 -13.22 -46.49 -16.55
CA HIS A 156 -12.96 -46.43 -15.12
C HIS A 156 -14.28 -46.36 -14.36
N ASP A 157 -14.36 -47.06 -13.23
CA ASP A 157 -15.52 -46.97 -12.34
C ASP A 157 -15.63 -45.56 -11.75
N HIS A 158 -16.84 -44.99 -11.84
CA HIS A 158 -17.22 -43.74 -11.19
C HIS A 158 -18.11 -44.06 -10.01
N TYR A 159 -17.56 -43.97 -8.80
CA TYR A 159 -18.37 -43.99 -7.59
C TYR A 159 -18.05 -42.76 -6.75
N LEU A 160 -19.08 -41.96 -6.51
CA LEU A 160 -18.93 -40.76 -5.71
C LEU A 160 -20.15 -40.52 -4.85
N PHE A 161 -19.91 -40.12 -3.61
CA PHE A 161 -20.95 -39.58 -2.75
C PHE A 161 -20.54 -38.24 -2.13
N LYS A 162 -21.53 -37.38 -1.86
CA LYS A 162 -21.35 -36.09 -1.20
C LYS A 162 -22.35 -35.95 -0.07
N ASN A 163 -21.85 -35.67 1.12
CA ASN A 163 -22.68 -35.12 2.19
C ASN A 163 -22.70 -33.61 2.06
N ILE A 164 -23.90 -33.02 2.09
CA ILE A 164 -24.08 -31.57 1.98
C ILE A 164 -24.58 -31.08 3.35
N PRO A 165 -23.66 -30.62 4.23
CA PRO A 165 -24.02 -30.17 5.57
C PRO A 165 -24.72 -28.80 5.57
N TRP A 166 -24.50 -27.99 4.53
CA TRP A 166 -25.00 -26.62 4.40
C TRP A 166 -25.19 -26.25 2.92
N TYR A 167 -26.27 -25.52 2.63
CA TYR A 167 -26.63 -25.03 1.30
C TYR A 167 -27.39 -23.71 1.43
N GLN A 168 -27.05 -22.73 0.60
CA GLN A 168 -27.75 -21.46 0.51
C GLN A 168 -27.97 -21.14 -0.97
N LYS A 169 -29.19 -20.73 -1.32
CA LYS A 169 -29.51 -20.27 -2.67
C LYS A 169 -29.04 -18.84 -2.84
N ASN A 170 -28.39 -18.56 -3.97
CA ASN A 170 -27.88 -17.23 -4.33
C ASN A 170 -27.10 -16.56 -3.17
N PRO A 171 -26.05 -17.21 -2.64
CA PRO A 171 -25.29 -16.63 -1.54
C PRO A 171 -24.71 -15.28 -1.97
N PRO A 172 -24.67 -14.28 -1.08
CA PRO A 172 -23.91 -13.07 -1.35
C PRO A 172 -22.45 -13.46 -1.49
N PHE A 173 -21.85 -13.13 -2.63
CA PHE A 173 -20.42 -13.26 -2.84
C PHE A 173 -19.74 -11.95 -2.46
N SER A 174 -18.63 -12.05 -1.75
CA SER A 174 -17.74 -10.95 -1.45
C SER A 174 -16.29 -11.35 -1.77
N ASP A 175 -15.45 -10.36 -2.02
CA ASP A 175 -14.06 -10.58 -2.46
C ASP A 175 -13.22 -11.35 -1.42
N ASP A 176 -13.59 -11.28 -0.13
CA ASP A 176 -13.00 -12.05 0.96
C ASP A 176 -13.13 -13.57 0.78
N MET A 177 -14.21 -14.04 0.14
CA MET A 177 -14.43 -15.45 -0.17
C MET A 177 -13.42 -15.99 -1.20
N PHE A 178 -12.79 -15.09 -1.96
CA PHE A 178 -11.83 -15.40 -3.01
C PHE A 178 -10.39 -14.99 -2.65
N GLN A 179 -10.17 -14.50 -1.44
CA GLN A 179 -8.85 -14.16 -0.95
C GLN A 179 -8.05 -15.42 -0.63
N VAL A 180 -6.82 -15.50 -1.16
CA VAL A 180 -5.87 -16.53 -0.74
C VAL A 180 -5.46 -16.26 0.70
N PRO A 181 -5.41 -17.29 1.57
CA PRO A 181 -4.98 -17.14 2.96
C PRO A 181 -3.64 -16.39 3.10
N GLN A 182 -3.50 -15.62 4.17
CA GLN A 182 -2.24 -14.98 4.57
C GLN A 182 -1.12 -16.02 4.82
N SER A 183 0.14 -15.60 4.75
CA SER A 183 1.32 -16.48 4.81
C SER A 183 1.31 -17.58 3.74
N MET A 184 0.95 -17.21 2.49
CA MET A 184 1.04 -18.12 1.35
C MET A 184 1.72 -17.44 0.19
N TYR A 185 2.64 -18.16 -0.45
CA TYR A 185 3.27 -17.74 -1.69
C TYR A 185 2.61 -18.44 -2.87
N CYS A 186 2.10 -17.65 -3.82
CA CYS A 186 1.58 -18.20 -5.07
C CYS A 186 2.63 -18.11 -6.15
N LYS A 187 3.13 -19.27 -6.59
CA LYS A 187 4.02 -19.31 -7.75
C LYS A 187 3.19 -19.03 -9.00
N SER A 188 3.32 -17.81 -9.52
CA SER A 188 2.67 -17.42 -10.78
C SER A 188 3.49 -17.92 -11.96
N TYR A 189 2.85 -18.58 -12.91
CA TYR A 189 3.43 -18.89 -14.23
C TYR A 189 3.05 -17.83 -15.30
N THR A 190 2.46 -16.71 -14.86
CA THR A 190 1.92 -15.66 -15.74
C THR A 190 2.35 -14.28 -15.28
N ASN A 191 2.61 -13.36 -16.21
CA ASN A 191 2.90 -11.95 -15.93
C ASN A 191 1.61 -11.12 -15.70
N LEU A 192 0.50 -11.78 -15.34
CA LEU A 192 -0.76 -11.12 -15.07
C LEU A 192 -0.59 -10.27 -13.80
N HIS A 193 -0.83 -8.96 -13.92
CA HIS A 193 -0.68 -7.94 -12.87
C HIS A 193 0.78 -7.59 -12.51
N ALA A 194 1.43 -6.80 -13.36
CA ALA A 194 2.69 -6.15 -13.03
C ALA A 194 2.51 -5.17 -11.86
N ILE A 195 3.50 -5.13 -10.96
CA ILE A 195 3.54 -4.14 -9.89
C ILE A 195 3.64 -2.76 -10.53
N PRO A 196 2.76 -1.82 -10.14
CA PRO A 196 2.74 -0.46 -10.67
C PRO A 196 4.00 0.33 -10.33
N ALA A 197 4.35 1.29 -11.18
CA ALA A 197 5.41 2.24 -10.89
C ALA A 197 5.04 3.16 -9.73
N MET A 198 6.01 3.41 -8.84
CA MET A 198 5.84 4.32 -7.71
C MET A 198 5.80 5.79 -8.16
N PRO A 199 5.02 6.65 -7.49
CA PRO A 199 4.97 8.08 -7.81
C PRO A 199 6.28 8.78 -7.45
N ASN A 200 6.51 9.94 -8.06
CA ASN A 200 7.70 10.75 -7.82
C ASN A 200 7.62 11.58 -6.54
N SER A 201 6.41 11.83 -6.03
CA SER A 201 6.22 12.54 -4.77
C SER A 201 5.06 11.92 -4.01
N PHE A 202 5.19 11.84 -2.69
CA PHE A 202 4.19 11.25 -1.83
C PHE A 202 4.36 11.64 -0.37
N SER A 203 3.31 11.44 0.41
CA SER A 203 3.35 11.40 1.86
C SER A 203 2.45 10.30 2.39
N PHE A 204 2.80 9.71 3.52
CA PHE A 204 1.98 8.71 4.19
C PHE A 204 2.35 8.56 5.66
N SER A 205 1.44 7.99 6.43
CA SER A 205 1.69 7.51 7.79
C SER A 205 1.82 5.99 7.76
N GLN A 206 2.71 5.43 8.57
CA GLN A 206 2.98 4.00 8.64
C GLN A 206 3.02 3.57 10.11
N GLU A 207 2.35 2.46 10.41
CA GLU A 207 2.45 1.78 11.69
C GLU A 207 3.09 0.41 11.49
N GLU A 208 4.01 0.06 12.36
CA GLU A 208 4.67 -1.24 12.35
C GLU A 208 4.36 -2.00 13.65
N VAL A 209 3.85 -3.21 13.51
CA VAL A 209 3.46 -4.08 14.61
C VAL A 209 4.04 -5.47 14.37
N ALA A 210 4.53 -6.11 15.43
CA ALA A 210 4.94 -7.51 15.37
C ALA A 210 4.18 -8.34 16.40
N PHE A 211 4.05 -9.64 16.12
CA PHE A 211 3.50 -10.61 17.04
C PHE A 211 3.94 -12.02 16.65
N THR A 212 3.76 -12.97 17.56
CA THR A 212 4.11 -14.37 17.34
C THR A 212 2.85 -15.22 17.42
N LEU A 213 2.74 -16.21 16.53
CA LEU A 213 1.76 -17.28 16.61
C LEU A 213 2.43 -18.55 17.11
N ASN A 214 1.79 -19.23 18.07
CA ASN A 214 2.22 -20.53 18.58
C ASN A 214 1.88 -21.68 17.61
N ASP A 215 2.17 -22.91 18.04
CA ASP A 215 1.98 -24.16 17.30
C ASP A 215 0.52 -24.49 16.98
N THR A 216 -0.40 -23.91 17.75
CA THR A 216 -1.84 -23.98 17.52
C THR A 216 -2.38 -22.82 16.69
N GLY A 217 -1.53 -21.89 16.24
CA GLY A 217 -1.90 -20.73 15.44
C GLY A 217 -2.57 -19.61 16.23
N PHE A 218 -2.52 -19.66 17.56
CA PHE A 218 -3.00 -18.59 18.44
C PHE A 218 -1.88 -17.61 18.77
N LEU A 219 -2.27 -16.37 19.07
CA LEU A 219 -1.36 -15.33 19.52
C LEU A 219 -0.62 -15.78 20.78
N ASP A 220 0.71 -15.86 20.68
CA ASP A 220 1.60 -16.13 21.81
C ASP A 220 2.07 -14.81 22.40
N GLY A 221 1.58 -14.49 23.60
CA GLY A 221 1.76 -13.18 24.21
C GLY A 221 0.79 -12.14 23.64
N GLY A 222 1.32 -11.10 23.00
CA GLY A 222 0.54 -9.95 22.55
C GLY A 222 1.17 -9.22 21.37
N PHE A 223 0.48 -8.19 20.88
CA PHE A 223 1.02 -7.30 19.86
C PHE A 223 2.11 -6.41 20.44
N LEU A 224 3.22 -6.31 19.71
CA LEU A 224 4.34 -5.44 20.01
C LEU A 224 4.34 -4.29 18.99
N PRO A 225 3.85 -3.08 19.36
CA PRO A 225 3.98 -1.92 18.49
C PRO A 225 5.47 -1.57 18.40
N LEU A 226 6.03 -1.66 17.19
CA LEU A 226 7.46 -1.46 16.96
C LEU A 226 7.77 -0.02 16.61
N SER A 227 6.99 0.58 15.70
CA SER A 227 7.28 1.92 15.20
C SER A 227 6.04 2.60 14.64
N PHE A 228 6.03 3.93 14.68
CA PHE A 228 5.13 4.76 13.92
C PHE A 228 5.98 5.77 13.14
N LYS A 229 5.70 5.95 11.85
CA LYS A 229 6.47 6.82 10.96
C LYS A 229 5.54 7.67 10.10
N GLN A 230 5.89 8.92 9.87
CA GLN A 230 5.23 9.81 8.92
C GLN A 230 6.27 10.27 7.90
N PHE A 231 5.99 10.00 6.64
CA PHE A 231 6.90 10.23 5.53
C PHE A 231 6.39 11.34 4.62
N TRP A 232 7.31 12.17 4.13
CA TRP A 232 7.10 13.11 3.04
C TRP A 232 8.29 13.06 2.09
N TYR A 233 8.04 12.78 0.82
CA TYR A 233 9.05 12.70 -0.22
C TYR A 233 8.65 13.52 -1.43
N SER A 234 9.62 14.22 -2.00
CA SER A 234 9.45 15.03 -3.20
C SER A 234 10.68 14.90 -4.08
N ASP A 235 10.54 14.24 -5.24
CA ASP A 235 11.61 14.15 -6.23
C ASP A 235 11.92 15.51 -6.86
N ASP A 236 10.91 16.37 -7.04
CA ASP A 236 11.07 17.71 -7.62
C ASP A 236 11.85 18.66 -6.69
N LEU A 237 11.63 18.54 -5.38
CA LEU A 237 12.37 19.31 -4.38
C LEU A 237 13.69 18.64 -3.99
N LYS A 238 13.83 17.33 -4.27
CA LYS A 238 14.94 16.50 -3.79
C LYS A 238 15.05 16.52 -2.26
N LEU A 239 13.91 16.40 -1.59
CA LEU A 239 13.80 16.41 -0.13
C LEU A 239 13.02 15.18 0.37
N VAL A 240 13.45 14.63 1.50
CA VAL A 240 12.69 13.64 2.27
C VAL A 240 12.65 14.01 3.74
N ARG A 241 11.48 13.92 4.36
CA ARG A 241 11.30 14.05 5.81
C ARG A 241 10.65 12.80 6.35
N VAL A 242 11.15 12.31 7.47
CA VAL A 242 10.58 11.20 8.22
C VAL A 242 10.49 11.58 9.69
N ASP A 243 9.28 11.68 10.19
CA ASP A 243 9.03 11.83 11.62
C ASP A 243 8.66 10.46 12.17
N MET A 244 9.37 9.96 13.18
CA MET A 244 9.19 8.61 13.66
C MET A 244 9.28 8.46 15.18
N ARG A 245 8.57 7.45 15.68
CA ARG A 245 8.95 6.74 16.90
C ARG A 245 9.78 5.52 16.46
N PRO A 246 11.11 5.52 16.65
CA PRO A 246 11.97 4.49 16.09
C PRO A 246 11.75 3.14 16.79
N SER A 247 11.77 2.07 16.00
CA SER A 247 11.92 0.69 16.50
C SER A 247 13.35 0.44 17.01
N GLU A 248 13.57 -0.70 17.68
CA GLU A 248 14.94 -1.10 18.09
C GLU A 248 15.86 -1.33 16.87
N GLU A 249 15.32 -1.79 15.75
CA GLU A 249 16.10 -1.89 14.51
C GLU A 249 16.47 -0.51 13.96
N ASP A 250 15.55 0.46 14.01
CA ASP A 250 15.86 1.83 13.59
C ASP A 250 16.96 2.44 14.45
N LYS A 251 16.92 2.23 15.78
CA LYS A 251 17.93 2.74 16.72
C LYS A 251 19.32 2.15 16.47
N ASN A 252 19.39 0.87 16.15
CA ASN A 252 20.64 0.18 15.80
C ASN A 252 21.08 0.45 14.36
N GLY A 253 20.22 1.09 13.56
CA GLY A 253 20.46 1.42 12.17
C GLY A 253 21.49 2.53 11.97
N PRO A 254 22.02 2.68 10.75
CA PRO A 254 23.14 3.57 10.42
C PRO A 254 22.87 5.05 10.69
N ILE A 255 21.61 5.50 10.68
CA ILE A 255 21.23 6.90 10.92
C ILE A 255 21.26 7.23 12.43
N LEU A 256 20.73 6.32 13.24
CA LEU A 256 20.48 6.56 14.65
C LEU A 256 21.57 5.98 15.56
N LYS A 257 22.48 5.14 15.03
CA LYS A 257 23.60 4.58 15.80
C LYS A 257 24.49 5.66 16.44
N GLU A 258 24.58 6.84 15.82
CA GLU A 258 25.41 7.94 16.30
C GLU A 258 24.69 8.84 17.30
N ALA A 259 23.36 8.78 17.34
CA ALA A 259 22.56 9.56 18.28
C ALA A 259 22.46 8.83 19.64
N THR A 260 22.74 9.57 20.70
CA THR A 260 22.75 9.01 22.06
C THR A 260 21.39 9.18 22.75
N GLY A 261 20.96 8.21 23.55
CA GLY A 261 19.78 8.36 24.42
C GLY A 261 18.43 8.44 23.71
N ILE A 262 18.27 7.75 22.57
CA ILE A 262 17.04 7.76 21.76
C ILE A 262 15.88 7.05 22.48
N ASN A 263 15.16 7.82 23.30
CA ASN A 263 13.98 7.37 24.04
C ASN A 263 12.69 8.07 23.59
N GLY A 264 12.76 8.94 22.57
CA GLY A 264 11.66 9.80 22.14
C GLY A 264 11.32 9.70 20.64
N ARG A 265 10.66 10.74 20.14
CA ARG A 265 10.41 10.92 18.71
C ARG A 265 11.65 11.49 18.04
N VAL A 266 11.85 11.08 16.80
CA VAL A 266 12.95 11.51 15.95
C VAL A 266 12.37 12.10 14.69
N SER A 267 12.93 13.20 14.22
CA SER A 267 12.67 13.77 12.91
C SER A 267 13.97 13.68 12.10
N VAL A 268 13.88 13.16 10.88
CA VAL A 268 14.99 13.05 9.93
C VAL A 268 14.59 13.82 8.69
N LEU A 269 15.40 14.78 8.29
CA LEU A 269 15.25 15.50 7.03
C LEU A 269 16.50 15.28 6.20
N MET A 270 16.38 14.73 4.99
CA MET A 270 17.49 14.63 4.05
C MET A 270 17.26 15.59 2.89
N ASP A 271 18.30 16.34 2.56
CA ASP A 271 18.36 17.24 1.43
C ASP A 271 19.41 16.75 0.43
N PHE A 272 18.95 16.19 -0.68
CA PHE A 272 19.85 15.63 -1.70
C PHE A 272 20.47 16.71 -2.61
N ASN A 273 19.98 17.96 -2.58
CA ASN A 273 20.69 19.03 -3.30
C ASN A 273 21.92 19.50 -2.55
N TYR A 274 21.88 19.39 -1.22
CA TYR A 274 22.91 19.88 -0.32
C TYR A 274 23.73 18.77 0.35
N ASP A 275 23.44 17.50 0.07
CA ASP A 275 24.10 16.32 0.63
C ASP A 275 24.12 16.26 2.17
N HIS A 276 23.07 16.76 2.82
CA HIS A 276 22.98 16.82 4.28
C HIS A 276 21.74 16.11 4.82
N VAL A 277 21.91 15.52 6.00
CA VAL A 277 20.87 14.90 6.81
C VAL A 277 20.78 15.63 8.14
N PHE A 278 19.62 16.22 8.40
CA PHE A 278 19.29 16.88 9.65
C PHE A 278 18.54 15.88 10.52
N LEU A 279 19.08 15.57 11.68
CA LEU A 279 18.51 14.65 12.65
C LEU A 279 18.16 15.43 13.91
N ALA A 280 16.88 15.48 14.25
CA ALA A 280 16.41 16.13 15.47
C ALA A 280 15.74 15.12 16.40
N HIS A 281 16.09 15.18 17.68
CA HIS A 281 15.47 14.34 18.72
C HIS A 281 14.62 15.18 19.66
N SER A 282 13.33 14.81 19.80
CA SER A 282 12.36 15.64 20.50
C SER A 282 12.50 15.63 22.02
N ALA A 283 13.26 14.70 22.60
CA ALA A 283 13.34 14.54 24.06
C ALA A 283 14.56 15.22 24.70
N ASN A 284 15.55 15.62 23.91
CA ASN A 284 16.77 16.28 24.38
C ASN A 284 17.13 17.53 23.56
N ASP A 285 16.25 17.97 22.65
CA ASP A 285 16.45 19.08 21.71
C ASP A 285 17.78 19.00 20.94
N GLU A 286 18.34 17.80 20.79
CA GLU A 286 19.58 17.58 20.06
C GLU A 286 19.30 17.66 18.56
N CYS A 287 20.16 18.44 17.88
CA CYS A 287 20.19 18.55 16.44
C CYS A 287 21.56 18.16 15.92
N LEU A 288 21.61 17.15 15.07
CA LEU A 288 22.81 16.70 14.37
C LEU A 288 22.65 16.95 12.88
N ILE A 289 23.70 17.52 12.27
CA ILE A 289 23.79 17.74 10.83
C ILE A 289 24.88 16.81 10.33
N LEU A 290 24.47 15.77 9.61
CA LEU A 290 25.33 14.73 9.07
C LEU A 290 25.42 14.87 7.56
N LYS A 291 26.48 14.34 6.96
CA LYS A 291 26.58 14.24 5.51
C LYS A 291 25.76 13.05 5.01
N ALA A 292 25.02 13.21 3.93
CA ALA A 292 24.33 12.10 3.28
C ALA A 292 25.35 11.10 2.71
N ASP A 293 25.20 9.83 3.06
CA ASP A 293 25.98 8.72 2.53
C ASP A 293 25.06 7.58 2.05
N LYS A 294 25.62 6.60 1.35
CA LYS A 294 24.86 5.46 0.80
C LYS A 294 24.26 4.52 1.87
N ASP A 295 24.78 4.55 3.09
CA ASP A 295 24.38 3.65 4.17
C ASP A 295 23.12 4.17 4.89
N PHE A 296 22.65 5.40 4.61
CA PHE A 296 21.38 5.90 5.17
C PHE A 296 20.19 5.04 4.70
N PHE A 297 19.29 4.69 5.65
CA PHE A 297 18.11 3.80 5.51
C PHE A 297 17.18 4.05 4.30
N LEU A 298 17.32 5.18 3.62
CA LEU A 298 16.47 5.55 2.50
C LEU A 298 17.19 5.50 1.16
N CYS A 299 18.52 5.42 1.12
CA CYS A 299 19.29 5.52 -0.11
C CYS A 299 19.04 4.33 -1.05
N SER A 300 19.01 4.61 -2.35
CA SER A 300 19.02 3.55 -3.35
C SER A 300 20.38 2.85 -3.33
N GLU A 301 20.41 1.52 -3.11
CA GLU A 301 21.64 0.72 -3.10
C GLU A 301 22.43 0.82 -4.42
N GLU A 302 21.75 1.16 -5.52
CA GLU A 302 22.34 1.38 -6.84
C GLU A 302 23.01 2.76 -7.00
N ASP A 303 22.80 3.69 -6.05
CA ASP A 303 23.32 5.04 -6.10
C ASP A 303 24.34 5.30 -4.98
N GLU A 304 25.63 5.17 -5.30
CA GLU A 304 26.73 5.41 -4.37
C GLU A 304 26.71 6.79 -3.71
N LYS A 305 26.05 7.78 -4.33
CA LYS A 305 25.96 9.16 -3.81
C LYS A 305 24.64 9.46 -3.09
N CYS A 306 23.71 8.51 -3.03
CA CYS A 306 22.39 8.70 -2.43
C CYS A 306 21.64 9.95 -2.95
N ASN A 307 21.52 10.14 -4.26
CA ASN A 307 20.79 11.30 -4.81
C ASN A 307 19.27 11.12 -4.79
N LYS A 308 18.79 9.91 -4.46
CA LYS A 308 17.36 9.57 -4.39
C LYS A 308 17.15 8.40 -3.44
N ILE A 309 15.91 8.26 -2.98
CA ILE A 309 15.52 7.15 -2.11
C ILE A 309 15.13 5.89 -2.89
N ASN A 310 15.25 4.72 -2.26
CA ASN A 310 14.65 3.47 -2.73
C ASN A 310 13.13 3.47 -2.46
N ARG A 311 12.35 4.03 -3.39
CA ARG A 311 10.89 4.15 -3.27
C ARG A 311 10.21 2.79 -3.21
N GLU A 312 10.66 1.86 -4.03
CA GLU A 312 10.15 0.50 -4.10
C GLU A 312 10.37 -0.23 -2.76
N GLY A 313 11.58 -0.12 -2.20
CA GLY A 313 11.93 -0.69 -0.90
C GLY A 313 11.08 -0.16 0.27
N LEU A 314 10.68 1.12 0.24
CA LEU A 314 9.77 1.69 1.25
C LEU A 314 8.42 0.99 1.35
N PHE A 315 7.97 0.40 0.24
CA PHE A 315 6.70 -0.33 0.15
C PHE A 315 6.89 -1.84 0.04
N GLY A 316 8.08 -2.35 0.40
CA GLY A 316 8.41 -3.77 0.34
C GLY A 316 8.51 -4.34 -1.09
N ILE A 317 8.52 -3.50 -2.12
CA ILE A 317 8.56 -4.02 -3.48
C ILE A 317 9.94 -4.56 -3.80
N SER A 318 9.99 -5.81 -4.23
CA SER A 318 11.18 -6.48 -4.77
C SER A 318 10.91 -7.01 -6.17
N ALA A 319 11.98 -7.33 -6.92
CA ALA A 319 11.88 -7.91 -8.25
C ALA A 319 11.27 -9.33 -8.29
N ASN A 320 11.23 -10.04 -7.15
CA ASN A 320 10.83 -11.45 -7.07
C ASN A 320 9.38 -11.67 -6.61
N LEU A 321 8.62 -10.59 -6.43
CA LEU A 321 7.21 -10.65 -6.06
C LEU A 321 6.36 -11.25 -7.19
N SER A 322 5.51 -12.21 -6.84
CA SER A 322 4.52 -12.83 -7.73
C SER A 322 3.11 -12.45 -7.30
N TYR A 323 2.23 -12.20 -8.27
CA TYR A 323 0.82 -11.94 -7.98
C TYR A 323 0.20 -13.10 -7.19
N LYS A 324 -0.47 -12.77 -6.07
CA LYS A 324 -1.09 -13.73 -5.16
C LYS A 324 -2.61 -13.76 -5.29
N GLY A 325 -3.26 -12.63 -5.59
CA GLY A 325 -4.71 -12.57 -5.73
C GLY A 325 -5.33 -11.33 -5.10
N LYS A 326 -6.62 -11.42 -4.75
CA LYS A 326 -7.37 -10.34 -4.09
C LYS A 326 -7.04 -10.23 -2.60
N TYR A 327 -7.14 -9.01 -2.09
CA TYR A 327 -7.02 -8.64 -0.68
C TYR A 327 -8.34 -8.09 -0.17
N ALA A 328 -8.80 -8.54 0.99
CA ALA A 328 -10.00 -8.05 1.67
C ALA A 328 -9.84 -8.15 3.19
N GLU A 329 -9.64 -7.03 3.87
CA GLU A 329 -9.53 -7.00 5.33
C GLU A 329 -10.21 -5.76 5.90
N SER A 330 -11.09 -5.95 6.89
CA SER A 330 -11.80 -4.84 7.56
C SER A 330 -12.48 -3.85 6.61
N GLY A 331 -13.02 -4.33 5.48
CA GLY A 331 -13.66 -3.50 4.45
C GLY A 331 -12.70 -2.77 3.51
N ILE A 332 -11.39 -3.03 3.60
CA ILE A 332 -10.37 -2.55 2.67
C ILE A 332 -10.14 -3.64 1.62
N TYR A 333 -10.27 -3.27 0.35
CA TYR A 333 -10.13 -4.18 -0.79
C TYR A 333 -8.95 -3.79 -1.68
N GLY A 334 -8.26 -4.78 -2.22
CA GLY A 334 -7.10 -4.58 -3.07
C GLY A 334 -6.60 -5.87 -3.72
N GLU A 335 -5.31 -5.87 -4.03
CA GLU A 335 -4.59 -6.98 -4.62
C GLU A 335 -3.28 -7.21 -3.85
N THR A 336 -2.84 -8.46 -3.78
CA THR A 336 -1.63 -8.86 -3.05
C THR A 336 -0.62 -9.52 -4.00
N TRP A 337 0.66 -9.24 -3.77
CA TRP A 337 1.79 -9.96 -4.32
C TRP A 337 2.59 -10.59 -3.18
N SER A 338 3.27 -11.69 -3.47
CA SER A 338 4.01 -12.47 -2.47
C SER A 338 5.32 -12.99 -3.02
N GLN A 339 6.31 -13.19 -2.15
CA GLN A 339 7.55 -13.91 -2.43
C GLN A 339 7.86 -14.89 -1.30
N LEU A 340 8.61 -15.95 -1.61
CA LEU A 340 9.10 -16.93 -0.65
C LEU A 340 10.63 -16.98 -0.69
N ILE A 341 11.26 -16.79 0.46
CA ILE A 341 12.69 -16.93 0.68
C ILE A 341 12.90 -18.13 1.60
N LYS A 342 13.75 -19.07 1.18
CA LYS A 342 14.15 -20.23 1.99
C LYS A 342 15.58 -20.01 2.49
N ASP A 343 15.75 -19.94 3.80
CA ASP A 343 17.06 -19.81 4.45
C ASP A 343 17.38 -21.09 5.25
N GLN A 344 18.63 -21.56 5.20
CA GLN A 344 19.08 -22.77 5.87
C GLN A 344 20.35 -22.48 6.69
N THR A 345 20.31 -22.82 7.97
CA THR A 345 21.49 -22.76 8.84
C THR A 345 21.92 -24.16 9.28
N ASP A 346 23.23 -24.42 9.23
CA ASP A 346 23.78 -25.77 9.35
C ASP A 346 24.22 -26.19 10.76
N GLN A 347 24.07 -25.37 11.81
CA GLN A 347 24.52 -25.75 13.17
C GLN A 347 23.67 -25.14 14.31
N PRO A 348 23.43 -25.86 15.44
CA PRO A 348 23.74 -27.27 15.76
C PRO A 348 22.61 -28.27 15.38
N GLN A 349 21.50 -27.80 14.83
CA GLN A 349 20.45 -28.60 14.19
C GLN A 349 20.12 -27.94 12.85
N LYS A 350 19.83 -28.72 11.80
CA LYS A 350 19.42 -28.16 10.50
C LYS A 350 18.08 -27.44 10.69
N LYS A 351 18.14 -26.12 10.76
CA LYS A 351 16.97 -25.23 10.83
C LYS A 351 16.72 -24.68 9.44
N THR A 352 15.49 -24.83 8.97
CA THR A 352 15.03 -24.19 7.74
C THR A 352 14.09 -23.07 8.14
N PHE A 353 14.35 -21.86 7.67
CA PHE A 353 13.44 -20.74 7.81
C PHE A 353 12.71 -20.53 6.48
N LEU A 354 11.39 -20.43 6.55
CA LEU A 354 10.56 -19.97 5.44
C LEU A 354 10.16 -18.54 5.75
N ILE A 355 10.62 -17.61 4.92
CA ILE A 355 10.25 -16.19 5.03
C ILE A 355 9.32 -15.89 3.86
N ARG A 356 8.06 -15.60 4.18
CA ARG A 356 7.08 -15.12 3.20
C ARG A 356 6.91 -13.63 3.37
N HIS A 357 6.99 -12.92 2.27
CA HIS A 357 6.84 -11.48 2.24
C HIS A 357 5.69 -11.15 1.29
N GLU A 358 4.70 -10.43 1.79
CA GLU A 358 3.49 -10.05 1.07
C GLU A 358 3.35 -8.54 1.04
N VAL A 359 2.96 -8.01 -0.13
CA VAL A 359 2.66 -6.59 -0.32
C VAL A 359 1.27 -6.45 -0.90
N SER A 360 0.46 -5.57 -0.32
CA SER A 360 -0.93 -5.37 -0.72
C SER A 360 -1.18 -3.93 -1.11
N PHE A 361 -1.83 -3.74 -2.27
CA PHE A 361 -2.15 -2.42 -2.83
C PHE A 361 -3.62 -2.35 -3.22
N ARG A 362 -4.21 -1.18 -3.00
CA ARG A 362 -5.52 -0.82 -3.54
C ARG A 362 -5.34 -0.17 -4.90
N GLN A 363 -6.00 -0.70 -5.92
CA GLN A 363 -6.09 -0.02 -7.22
C GLN A 363 -7.29 0.92 -7.24
N SER A 364 -7.06 2.18 -7.58
CA SER A 364 -8.10 3.18 -7.86
C SER A 364 -7.88 3.78 -9.24
N GLN A 365 -8.95 4.31 -9.85
CA GLN A 365 -8.85 5.06 -11.10
C GLN A 365 -9.09 6.53 -10.79
N VAL A 366 -8.13 7.38 -11.12
CA VAL A 366 -8.25 8.83 -10.95
C VAL A 366 -8.27 9.49 -12.32
N LYS A 367 -9.23 10.39 -12.53
CA LYS A 367 -9.33 11.17 -13.77
C LYS A 367 -8.30 12.30 -13.71
N GLU A 368 -7.32 12.28 -14.62
CA GLU A 368 -6.40 13.41 -14.77
C GLU A 368 -7.09 14.59 -15.46
N LYS A 369 -6.51 15.78 -15.28
CA LYS A 369 -6.95 17.01 -15.97
C LYS A 369 -6.96 16.86 -17.50
N THR A 370 -6.22 15.90 -18.05
CA THR A 370 -6.09 15.58 -19.48
C THR A 370 -7.12 14.58 -20.01
N ASN A 371 -8.21 14.30 -19.28
CA ASN A 371 -9.23 13.29 -19.63
C ASN A 371 -8.71 11.83 -19.73
N THR A 372 -7.45 11.59 -19.35
CA THR A 372 -6.86 10.25 -19.20
C THR A 372 -7.11 9.72 -17.79
N TYR A 373 -7.55 8.47 -17.67
CA TYR A 373 -7.65 7.80 -16.38
C TYR A 373 -6.31 7.18 -16.04
N LYS A 374 -5.71 7.61 -14.93
CA LYS A 374 -4.50 6.99 -14.39
C LYS A 374 -4.89 5.99 -13.32
N LYS A 375 -4.34 4.77 -13.41
CA LYS A 375 -4.40 3.81 -12.31
C LYS A 375 -3.50 4.32 -11.19
N LEU A 376 -4.09 4.54 -10.02
CA LEU A 376 -3.39 4.94 -8.82
C LEU A 376 -3.39 3.75 -7.86
N PHE A 377 -2.20 3.35 -7.42
CA PHE A 377 -2.05 2.23 -6.51
C PHE A 377 -1.63 2.76 -5.15
N THR A 378 -2.50 2.52 -4.18
CA THR A 378 -2.30 2.97 -2.79
C THR A 378 -1.85 1.78 -1.96
N PRO A 379 -0.68 1.85 -1.29
CA PRO A 379 -0.24 0.78 -0.39
C PRO A 379 -1.25 0.59 0.73
N ILE A 380 -1.50 -0.67 1.08
CA ILE A 380 -2.37 -1.06 2.20
C ILE A 380 -1.50 -1.60 3.33
N GLN A 381 -0.75 -2.67 3.05
CA GLN A 381 0.02 -3.40 4.04
C GLN A 381 1.21 -4.12 3.39
N VAL A 382 2.31 -4.18 4.13
CA VAL A 382 3.41 -5.11 3.92
C VAL A 382 3.42 -6.08 5.10
N ALA A 383 3.52 -7.38 4.83
CA ALA A 383 3.50 -8.43 5.83
C ALA A 383 4.68 -9.40 5.64
N ASP A 384 5.50 -9.55 6.67
CA ASP A 384 6.59 -10.51 6.74
C ASP A 384 6.21 -11.63 7.71
N TYR A 385 6.22 -12.87 7.23
CA TYR A 385 5.98 -14.08 8.00
C TYR A 385 7.26 -14.91 8.03
N LYS A 386 7.81 -15.12 9.22
CA LYS A 386 8.99 -15.97 9.43
C LYS A 386 8.59 -17.22 10.18
N GLU A 387 8.67 -18.36 9.50
CA GLU A 387 8.40 -19.67 10.06
C GLU A 387 9.71 -20.42 10.30
N GLU A 388 9.89 -20.95 11.51
CA GLU A 388 11.00 -21.83 11.84
C GLU A 388 10.58 -23.29 11.73
N ILE A 389 11.33 -24.07 10.93
CA ILE A 389 11.13 -25.51 10.79
C ILE A 389 12.35 -26.24 11.34
N THR A 390 12.13 -26.99 12.42
CA THR A 390 13.14 -27.85 13.04
C THR A 390 12.89 -29.30 12.63
N THR A 391 13.81 -29.88 11.85
CA THR A 391 13.76 -31.31 11.51
C THR A 391 14.25 -32.16 12.68
N SER A 392 13.33 -32.59 13.56
CA SER A 392 13.58 -33.60 14.58
C SER A 392 13.63 -35.01 13.97
N LYS A 393 14.56 -35.87 14.41
CA LYS A 393 14.62 -37.31 14.06
C LYS A 393 13.58 -38.16 14.82
N GLU A 394 12.94 -37.60 15.85
CA GLU A 394 11.88 -38.25 16.62
C GLU A 394 10.51 -37.70 16.21
N LYS A 395 9.54 -38.61 16.10
CA LYS A 395 8.21 -38.42 15.50
C LYS A 395 7.43 -37.18 15.98
N ASP A 396 6.78 -36.53 15.01
CA ASP A 396 5.46 -35.88 15.05
C ASP A 396 5.15 -34.62 15.85
N ASN A 397 6.11 -33.96 16.51
CA ASN A 397 5.85 -32.62 17.06
C ASN A 397 6.71 -31.55 16.35
N SER A 398 6.25 -31.11 15.17
CA SER A 398 6.75 -29.85 14.63
C SER A 398 6.18 -28.71 15.46
N ASN A 399 7.03 -28.06 16.26
CA ASN A 399 6.71 -26.81 16.94
C ASN A 399 6.60 -25.70 15.88
N PHE A 400 5.44 -25.61 15.24
CA PHE A 400 5.14 -24.48 14.36
C PHE A 400 5.21 -23.21 15.20
N LYS A 401 6.08 -22.28 14.82
CA LYS A 401 6.11 -20.94 15.40
C LYS A 401 6.28 -19.98 14.24
N GLN A 402 5.42 -18.97 14.19
CA GLN A 402 5.47 -17.97 13.14
C GLN A 402 5.59 -16.59 13.77
N ASP A 403 6.68 -15.91 13.47
CA ASP A 403 6.84 -14.50 13.81
C ASP A 403 6.27 -13.68 12.64
N VAL A 404 5.38 -12.76 12.96
CA VAL A 404 4.68 -11.91 11.99
C VAL A 404 5.05 -10.46 12.24
N ARG A 405 5.36 -9.73 11.17
CA ARG A 405 5.59 -8.30 11.20
C ARG A 405 4.76 -7.63 10.12
N LEU A 406 3.93 -6.69 10.52
CA LEU A 406 3.03 -5.95 9.65
C LEU A 406 3.44 -4.48 9.61
N LYS A 407 3.51 -3.91 8.42
CA LYS A 407 3.59 -2.46 8.18
C LYS A 407 2.31 -2.02 7.49
N ASN A 408 1.47 -1.28 8.20
CA ASN A 408 0.22 -0.75 7.68
C ASN A 408 0.42 0.70 7.22
N TYR A 409 -0.15 1.05 6.08
CA TYR A 409 -0.03 2.38 5.48
C TYR A 409 -1.35 3.13 5.55
N TYR A 410 -1.28 4.39 5.96
CA TYR A 410 -2.42 5.28 6.18
C TYR A 410 -2.15 6.66 5.59
N GLU A 411 -3.22 7.45 5.40
CA GLU A 411 -3.13 8.87 4.98
C GLU A 411 -2.27 9.10 3.73
N VAL A 412 -2.27 8.12 2.82
CA VAL A 412 -1.43 8.16 1.63
C VAL A 412 -1.91 9.28 0.70
N ASN A 413 -0.99 10.16 0.34
CA ASN A 413 -1.20 11.23 -0.61
C ASN A 413 -0.07 11.23 -1.63
N PHE A 414 -0.40 11.35 -2.92
CA PHE A 414 0.56 11.36 -4.02
C PHE A 414 0.78 12.75 -4.62
N THR A 415 0.21 13.79 -4.02
CA THR A 415 0.55 15.17 -4.36
C THR A 415 1.92 15.54 -3.82
N GLN A 416 2.65 16.38 -4.55
CA GLN A 416 3.91 16.94 -4.08
C GLN A 416 3.74 17.67 -2.74
N PRO A 417 4.48 17.27 -1.69
CA PRO A 417 4.50 18.02 -0.44
C PRO A 417 5.08 19.42 -0.66
N GLY A 418 4.50 20.43 -0.01
CA GLY A 418 5.03 21.79 -0.02
C GLY A 418 6.32 21.91 0.78
N VAL A 419 7.18 22.87 0.41
CA VAL A 419 8.50 23.09 1.03
C VAL A 419 8.39 23.35 2.55
N GLU A 420 7.28 23.95 2.99
CA GLU A 420 6.98 24.25 4.40
C GLU A 420 6.96 23.02 5.32
N VAL A 421 6.69 21.83 4.77
CA VAL A 421 6.75 20.58 5.55
C VAL A 421 8.19 20.31 5.98
N TYR A 422 9.16 20.65 5.14
CA TYR A 422 10.57 20.40 5.40
C TYR A 422 11.21 21.53 6.23
N GLU A 423 10.84 22.80 5.98
CA GLU A 423 11.32 23.98 6.74
C GLU A 423 10.97 23.93 8.24
N LYS A 424 9.86 23.27 8.60
CA LYS A 424 9.42 23.10 9.98
C LYS A 424 10.21 22.03 10.74
N HIS A 425 11.32 21.55 10.21
CA HIS A 425 12.16 20.58 10.90
C HIS A 425 12.87 21.25 12.11
N PRO A 426 12.90 20.62 13.30
CA PRO A 426 13.39 21.28 14.51
C PRO A 426 14.83 21.79 14.41
N CYS A 427 15.71 21.08 13.71
CA CYS A 427 17.08 21.56 13.45
C CYS A 427 17.12 22.91 12.73
N LEU A 428 16.24 23.11 11.76
CA LEU A 428 16.21 24.33 10.96
C LEU A 428 15.65 25.50 11.77
N GLN A 429 14.61 25.22 12.58
CA GLN A 429 13.95 26.22 13.42
C GLN A 429 14.87 26.83 14.49
N HIS A 430 15.86 26.06 14.97
CA HIS A 430 16.84 26.51 15.96
C HIS A 430 18.18 26.90 15.34
N HIS A 431 18.31 26.84 14.01
CA HIS A 431 19.55 27.23 13.35
C HIS A 431 19.74 28.76 13.39
N ASN A 432 21.00 29.18 13.35
CA ASN A 432 21.33 30.60 13.25
C ASN A 432 20.68 31.19 11.99
N SER A 433 19.99 32.31 12.17
CA SER A 433 19.26 32.96 11.08
C SER A 433 19.13 34.45 11.30
N LYS A 434 18.91 35.18 10.22
CA LYS A 434 18.59 36.61 10.23
C LYS A 434 17.18 36.82 9.70
N LEU A 435 16.41 37.65 10.39
CA LEU A 435 15.05 38.02 10.00
C LEU A 435 15.10 39.22 9.06
N TYR A 436 14.40 39.11 7.93
CA TYR A 436 14.21 40.17 6.96
C TYR A 436 12.73 40.47 6.79
N THR A 437 12.42 41.72 6.50
CA THR A 437 11.12 42.14 5.98
C THR A 437 11.24 42.49 4.52
N LEU A 438 10.25 42.12 3.73
CA LEU A 438 10.11 42.52 2.32
C LEU A 438 8.68 43.03 2.10
N LYS A 439 8.53 44.21 1.51
CA LYS A 439 7.22 44.77 1.22
C LYS A 439 6.87 44.66 -0.26
N PHE A 440 5.61 44.41 -0.54
CA PHE A 440 5.05 44.32 -1.88
C PHE A 440 3.85 45.24 -2.07
N GLU A 441 3.69 45.77 -3.28
CA GLU A 441 2.48 46.45 -3.73
C GLU A 441 1.79 45.62 -4.84
N GLY A 442 0.45 45.62 -4.85
CA GLY A 442 -0.32 44.92 -5.89
C GLY A 442 -1.82 44.77 -5.55
N PRO A 443 -2.63 44.14 -6.41
CA PRO A 443 -4.07 43.91 -6.13
C PRO A 443 -4.29 42.74 -5.15
N GLY A 444 -5.45 42.70 -4.49
CA GLY A 444 -5.85 41.57 -3.63
C GLY A 444 -5.35 41.65 -2.18
N ILE A 445 -5.95 40.83 -1.32
CA ILE A 445 -5.71 40.79 0.13
C ILE A 445 -4.68 39.69 0.45
N ALA A 446 -3.77 39.98 1.38
CA ALA A 446 -2.67 39.08 1.74
C ALA A 446 -3.16 37.74 2.29
N ASP A 447 -4.07 37.76 3.26
CA ASP A 447 -4.56 36.55 3.94
C ASP A 447 -5.27 35.58 2.99
N THR A 448 -6.07 36.11 2.07
CA THR A 448 -6.79 35.30 1.07
C THR A 448 -5.84 34.65 0.06
N ASN A 449 -4.69 35.27 -0.19
CA ASN A 449 -3.75 34.84 -1.23
C ASN A 449 -2.49 34.16 -0.69
N LYS A 450 -2.32 34.07 0.64
CA LYS A 450 -1.10 33.57 1.29
C LYS A 450 -0.64 32.21 0.74
N ALA A 451 -1.55 31.23 0.67
CA ALA A 451 -1.23 29.89 0.17
C ALA A 451 -0.84 29.84 -1.32
N ARG A 452 -1.24 30.84 -2.11
CA ARG A 452 -0.94 30.95 -3.55
C ARG A 452 0.32 31.78 -3.82
N PHE A 453 0.55 32.80 -3.01
CA PHE A 453 1.67 33.74 -3.16
C PHE A 453 2.98 33.16 -2.63
N LEU A 454 3.00 32.55 -1.44
CA LEU A 454 4.25 32.09 -0.82
C LEU A 454 5.04 31.06 -1.67
N PRO A 455 4.40 30.08 -2.34
CA PRO A 455 5.12 29.17 -3.25
C PRO A 455 5.78 29.90 -4.42
N GLU A 456 5.11 30.90 -5.01
CA GLU A 456 5.66 31.67 -6.12
C GLU A 456 6.77 32.63 -5.66
N LEU A 457 6.68 33.16 -4.43
CA LEU A 457 7.77 33.91 -3.82
C LEU A 457 9.03 33.03 -3.65
N ARG A 458 8.88 31.79 -3.15
CA ARG A 458 10.00 30.84 -3.08
C ARG A 458 10.64 30.62 -4.45
N ARG A 459 9.81 30.48 -5.50
CA ARG A 459 10.28 30.31 -6.88
C ARG A 459 11.04 31.53 -7.39
N ALA A 460 10.54 32.73 -7.12
CA ALA A 460 11.22 33.98 -7.46
C ALA A 460 12.58 34.09 -6.75
N ILE A 461 12.64 33.80 -5.44
CA ILE A 461 13.89 33.77 -4.67
C ILE A 461 14.86 32.74 -5.26
N LYS A 462 14.40 31.52 -5.55
CA LYS A 462 15.25 30.46 -6.13
C LYS A 462 15.89 30.91 -7.45
N ASN A 463 15.11 31.52 -8.33
CA ASN A 463 15.58 31.96 -9.66
C ASN A 463 16.63 33.07 -9.58
N VAL A 464 16.56 33.93 -8.56
CA VAL A 464 17.46 35.07 -8.37
C VAL A 464 18.72 34.67 -7.62
N CYS A 465 18.54 33.99 -6.50
CA CYS A 465 19.62 33.75 -5.56
C CYS A 465 20.37 32.44 -5.84
N ASN A 466 19.71 31.49 -6.51
CA ASN A 466 20.17 30.12 -6.73
C ASN A 466 20.87 29.54 -5.49
N PRO A 467 20.19 29.49 -4.34
CA PRO A 467 20.79 28.98 -3.12
C PRO A 467 21.07 27.49 -3.28
N GLU A 468 22.06 27.02 -2.53
CA GLU A 468 22.40 25.61 -2.39
C GLU A 468 21.19 24.75 -1.98
N THR A 469 20.31 25.29 -1.14
CA THR A 469 19.03 24.70 -0.79
C THR A 469 17.99 25.76 -0.46
N MET A 470 16.73 25.45 -0.79
CA MET A 470 15.58 26.26 -0.40
C MET A 470 15.26 26.16 1.09
N LEU A 471 15.80 25.16 1.81
CA LEU A 471 15.62 25.04 3.27
C LEU A 471 16.24 26.20 4.05
N ARG A 472 17.10 26.99 3.40
CA ARG A 472 17.66 28.22 3.99
C ARG A 472 16.67 29.37 4.09
N PHE A 473 15.55 29.30 3.40
CA PHE A 473 14.55 30.35 3.36
C PHE A 473 13.30 29.88 4.10
N GLU A 474 13.05 30.43 5.28
CA GLU A 474 11.82 30.20 6.02
C GLU A 474 10.88 31.40 5.84
N LEU A 475 9.72 31.16 5.21
CA LEU A 475 8.67 32.16 5.09
C LEU A 475 7.80 32.16 6.35
N VAL A 476 8.16 33.03 7.30
CA VAL A 476 7.55 33.10 8.63
C VAL A 476 6.09 33.55 8.55
N ASP A 477 5.84 34.66 7.86
CA ASP A 477 4.50 35.21 7.76
C ASP A 477 4.31 36.14 6.56
N LEU A 478 3.05 36.33 6.17
CA LEU A 478 2.61 37.31 5.20
C LEU A 478 1.45 38.06 5.84
N ARG A 479 1.60 39.38 5.98
CA ARG A 479 0.58 40.25 6.58
C ARG A 479 0.25 41.41 5.66
N SER A 480 -1.00 41.86 5.73
CA SER A 480 -1.41 43.17 5.21
C SER A 480 -1.73 44.06 6.40
N PRO A 481 -1.13 45.25 6.56
CA PRO A 481 -1.69 46.26 7.43
C PRO A 481 -3.13 46.59 6.96
N GLU A 482 -4.09 46.72 7.87
CA GLU A 482 -5.54 46.91 7.58
C GLU A 482 -5.88 48.15 6.72
N TRP A 483 -4.90 49.01 6.40
CA TRP A 483 -5.11 50.37 5.90
C TRP A 483 -4.35 50.67 4.59
N ILE A 484 -3.54 49.75 4.06
CA ILE A 484 -2.61 50.01 2.94
C ILE A 484 -2.60 48.83 1.94
N SER A 485 -2.44 49.15 0.66
CA SER A 485 -2.14 48.21 -0.44
C SER A 485 -0.81 47.43 -0.26
N GLU A 486 -0.04 47.73 0.78
CA GLU A 486 1.25 47.10 1.08
C GLU A 486 1.07 45.73 1.74
N LYS A 487 1.83 44.73 1.28
CA LYS A 487 1.92 43.40 1.89
C LYS A 487 3.32 43.22 2.44
N ILE A 488 3.43 42.80 3.69
CA ILE A 488 4.70 42.61 4.38
C ILE A 488 4.94 41.11 4.52
N VAL A 489 6.03 40.63 3.93
CA VAL A 489 6.55 39.28 4.12
C VAL A 489 7.64 39.31 5.17
N TYR A 490 7.55 38.42 6.14
CA TYR A 490 8.62 38.12 7.08
C TYR A 490 9.33 36.87 6.61
N LEU A 491 10.62 37.01 6.32
CA LEU A 491 11.47 35.96 5.79
C LEU A 491 12.67 35.78 6.72
N ARG A 492 12.92 34.56 7.20
CA ARG A 492 14.20 34.23 7.82
C ARG A 492 15.12 33.59 6.78
N ILE A 493 16.35 34.06 6.75
CA ILE A 493 17.43 33.44 5.99
C ILE A 493 18.37 32.79 7.01
N LEU A 494 18.44 31.47 6.98
CA LEU A 494 19.33 30.67 7.83
C LEU A 494 20.77 30.85 7.35
N ASP A 495 21.72 30.81 8.27
CA ASP A 495 23.15 30.72 7.94
C ASP A 495 23.45 29.43 7.16
N PRO A 496 24.54 29.39 6.36
CA PRO A 496 24.92 28.16 5.68
C PRO A 496 25.23 27.07 6.71
N PHE A 497 24.76 25.84 6.46
CA PHE A 497 24.91 24.75 7.43
C PHE A 497 26.34 24.19 7.47
N ASP A 498 27.15 24.51 6.46
CA ASP A 498 28.57 24.20 6.40
C ASP A 498 29.40 25.39 5.88
N GLY A 499 30.72 25.23 5.83
CA GLY A 499 31.64 26.27 5.35
C GLY A 499 31.64 26.50 3.83
N SER A 500 30.83 25.76 3.05
CA SER A 500 30.81 25.80 1.59
C SER A 500 29.59 26.55 1.01
N GLY A 501 28.55 26.78 1.82
CA GLY A 501 27.34 27.49 1.42
C GLY A 501 27.55 28.99 1.14
N ILE A 502 26.60 29.60 0.43
CA ILE A 502 26.62 31.04 0.10
C ILE A 502 26.42 31.84 1.40
N SER A 503 27.16 32.91 1.68
CA SER A 503 26.91 33.67 2.91
C SER A 503 25.51 34.31 2.92
N THR A 504 24.89 34.43 4.10
CA THR A 504 23.59 35.08 4.27
C THR A 504 23.60 36.51 3.74
N GLU A 505 24.71 37.24 3.92
CA GLU A 505 24.89 38.61 3.42
C GLU A 505 24.87 38.66 1.90
N LYS A 506 25.46 37.67 1.22
CA LYS A 506 25.50 37.63 -0.24
C LYS A 506 24.12 37.35 -0.83
N LEU A 507 23.37 36.41 -0.24
CA LEU A 507 21.97 36.16 -0.62
C LEU A 507 21.11 37.41 -0.40
N ALA A 508 21.25 38.05 0.76
CA ALA A 508 20.53 39.28 1.08
C ALA A 508 20.89 40.43 0.11
N SER A 509 22.17 40.58 -0.26
CA SER A 509 22.61 41.60 -1.21
C SER A 509 22.01 41.41 -2.59
N ASN A 510 21.94 40.17 -3.09
CA ASN A 510 21.35 39.87 -4.41
C ASN A 510 19.86 40.25 -4.44
N ILE A 511 19.11 39.92 -3.39
CA ILE A 511 17.69 40.32 -3.27
C ILE A 511 17.57 41.84 -3.17
N THR A 512 18.40 42.47 -2.33
CA THR A 512 18.41 43.93 -2.14
C THR A 512 18.66 44.67 -3.44
N GLU A 513 19.60 44.21 -4.25
CA GLU A 513 19.93 44.81 -5.55
C GLU A 513 18.72 44.80 -6.49
N LEU A 514 18.06 43.65 -6.65
CA LEU A 514 16.86 43.57 -7.50
C LEU A 514 15.68 44.36 -6.97
N VAL A 515 15.48 44.39 -5.64
CA VAL A 515 14.43 45.19 -5.02
C VAL A 515 14.69 46.69 -5.24
N ASN A 516 15.94 47.14 -5.10
CA ASN A 516 16.31 48.55 -5.30
C ASN A 516 16.29 48.98 -6.78
N ASN A 517 16.58 48.04 -7.67
CA ASN A 517 16.47 48.25 -9.12
C ASN A 517 15.02 48.20 -9.63
N GLU A 518 14.06 47.90 -8.75
CA GLU A 518 12.64 47.69 -9.10
C GLU A 518 12.47 46.58 -10.13
N GLU A 519 13.18 45.46 -9.94
CA GLU A 519 13.19 44.30 -10.84
C GLU A 519 12.65 43.02 -10.17
N PHE A 520 12.32 43.08 -8.88
CA PHE A 520 11.79 41.94 -8.12
C PHE A 520 10.25 41.97 -8.06
N ALA A 521 9.59 41.03 -8.76
CA ALA A 521 8.14 40.86 -8.73
C ALA A 521 7.76 39.38 -8.69
N VAL A 522 6.59 39.10 -8.09
CA VAL A 522 6.02 37.76 -7.99
C VAL A 522 4.69 37.72 -8.73
N CYS A 523 4.60 36.83 -9.70
CA CYS A 523 3.39 36.57 -10.48
C CYS A 523 2.68 35.32 -9.93
N PHE A 524 1.37 35.40 -9.69
CA PHE A 524 0.59 34.27 -9.20
C PHE A 524 -0.89 34.42 -9.55
N VAL A 525 -1.62 33.31 -9.61
CA VAL A 525 -3.08 33.33 -9.77
C VAL A 525 -3.72 33.43 -8.39
N GLY A 526 -4.39 34.54 -8.13
CA GLY A 526 -4.96 34.90 -6.83
C GLY A 526 -6.39 35.41 -6.90
N PHE A 527 -6.99 35.68 -5.75
CA PHE A 527 -8.32 36.26 -5.61
C PHE A 527 -8.26 37.78 -5.37
N THR A 528 -9.05 38.52 -6.14
CA THR A 528 -9.25 39.96 -5.95
C THR A 528 -9.99 40.26 -4.65
N ILE A 529 -10.13 41.55 -4.32
CA ILE A 529 -10.96 42.02 -3.20
C ILE A 529 -12.43 41.57 -3.37
N THR A 530 -12.87 41.38 -4.62
CA THR A 530 -14.21 40.86 -4.98
C THR A 530 -14.27 39.33 -5.11
N LEU A 531 -13.23 38.61 -4.69
CA LEU A 531 -13.11 37.15 -4.75
C LEU A 531 -13.13 36.55 -6.18
N GLU A 532 -12.74 37.34 -7.18
CA GLU A 532 -12.54 36.83 -8.54
C GLU A 532 -11.12 36.30 -8.71
N GLU A 533 -10.98 35.10 -9.30
CA GLU A 533 -9.67 34.52 -9.60
C GLU A 533 -9.06 35.21 -10.83
N LYS A 534 -7.88 35.84 -10.67
CA LYS A 534 -7.15 36.56 -11.71
C LYS A 534 -5.65 36.37 -11.56
N LEU A 535 -4.92 36.48 -12.67
CA LEU A 535 -3.47 36.61 -12.64
C LEU A 535 -3.10 37.94 -11.99
N MET A 536 -2.26 37.89 -10.96
CA MET A 536 -1.81 39.02 -10.16
C MET A 536 -0.30 39.17 -10.25
N GLN A 537 0.15 40.41 -10.10
CA GLN A 537 1.55 40.75 -9.96
C GLN A 537 1.72 41.57 -8.68
N TRP A 538 2.53 41.08 -7.76
CA TRP A 538 2.97 41.82 -6.59
C TRP A 538 4.42 42.24 -6.79
N ILE A 539 4.67 43.55 -6.73
CA ILE A 539 5.97 44.16 -7.02
C ILE A 539 6.62 44.55 -5.70
N ALA A 540 7.88 44.18 -5.49
CA ALA A 540 8.60 44.57 -4.29
C ALA A 540 8.84 46.09 -4.27
N ILE A 541 8.66 46.69 -3.10
CA ILE A 541 8.84 48.13 -2.90
C ILE A 541 10.34 48.42 -2.75
N ASN A 542 10.83 49.41 -3.48
CA ASN A 542 12.23 49.85 -3.44
C ASN A 542 12.68 50.13 -2.00
N GLY A 543 13.86 49.62 -1.62
CA GLY A 543 14.43 49.79 -0.27
C GLY A 543 13.68 49.05 0.85
N SER A 544 12.73 48.17 0.53
CA SER A 544 11.92 47.49 1.56
C SER A 544 12.51 46.20 2.09
N PHE A 545 13.51 45.61 1.40
CA PHE A 545 14.22 44.42 1.89
C PHE A 545 15.25 44.82 2.95
N VAL A 546 14.87 44.68 4.22
CA VAL A 546 15.70 45.13 5.35
C VAL A 546 15.78 44.08 6.45
N GLU A 547 16.96 43.93 7.04
CA GLU A 547 17.18 43.08 8.22
C GLU A 547 16.49 43.71 9.44
N GLN A 548 15.71 42.91 10.16
CA GLN A 548 15.06 43.28 11.41
C GLN A 548 16.01 42.99 12.57
N LYS A 549 16.54 44.05 13.18
CA LYS A 549 17.28 43.91 14.44
C LYS A 549 16.26 43.89 15.60
N PRO A 550 16.45 43.05 16.64
CA PRO A 550 15.52 42.94 17.78
C PRO A 550 15.27 44.26 18.52
N GLU A 551 16.16 45.24 18.35
CA GLU A 551 16.01 46.61 18.86
C GLU A 551 16.25 47.62 17.74
N THR A 552 15.21 47.98 16.99
CA THR A 552 15.12 49.32 16.38
C THR A 552 13.70 49.61 15.92
N THR A 553 13.19 50.75 16.35
CA THR A 553 11.96 51.36 15.84
C THR A 553 12.10 51.58 14.33
N VAL A 554 11.20 50.96 13.57
CA VAL A 554 11.05 51.13 12.13
C VAL A 554 10.89 52.62 11.83
N THR A 555 11.90 53.21 11.18
CA THR A 555 11.78 54.53 10.58
C THR A 555 11.21 54.36 9.18
N THR A 556 10.02 54.88 8.96
CA THR A 556 9.30 54.86 7.67
C THR A 556 10.04 55.74 6.66
N PRO A 557 10.58 55.19 5.55
CA PRO A 557 10.96 56.03 4.42
C PRO A 557 9.69 56.44 3.67
N SER A 558 9.53 57.74 3.39
CA SER A 558 8.43 58.24 2.58
C SER A 558 8.56 57.73 1.14
N SER A 559 7.51 57.08 0.62
CA SER A 559 7.43 56.70 -0.79
C SER A 559 7.37 57.96 -1.67
N LYS A 560 8.39 58.16 -2.51
CA LYS A 560 8.26 59.01 -3.70
C LYS A 560 7.93 58.09 -4.86
N ASN A 561 6.68 58.18 -5.32
CA ASN A 561 6.22 57.59 -6.58
C ASN A 561 7.14 58.01 -7.73
N ARG A 562 7.91 57.07 -8.26
CA ARG A 562 8.47 57.14 -9.61
C ARG A 562 8.11 55.84 -10.32
N ASN A 563 7.04 55.90 -11.11
CA ASN A 563 6.72 54.89 -12.11
C ASN A 563 7.83 54.89 -13.16
N ASN A 564 8.75 53.93 -13.09
CA ASN A 564 9.60 53.56 -14.22
C ASN A 564 9.41 52.06 -14.51
N ASN A 565 8.71 51.78 -15.62
CA ASN A 565 8.41 50.44 -16.13
C ASN A 565 9.68 49.67 -16.52
N LYS A 566 10.40 49.09 -15.56
CA LYS A 566 11.43 48.06 -15.83
C LYS A 566 10.92 46.63 -15.67
N ILE A 567 9.78 46.45 -14.99
CA ILE A 567 9.22 45.12 -14.71
C ILE A 567 8.37 44.65 -15.89
N GLN A 568 8.71 43.48 -16.44
CA GLN A 568 7.88 42.82 -17.44
C GLN A 568 6.56 42.38 -16.77
N LYS A 569 5.42 42.75 -17.36
CA LYS A 569 4.11 42.27 -16.90
C LYS A 569 4.07 40.74 -17.01
N CYS A 570 3.43 40.09 -16.04
CA CYS A 570 3.27 38.65 -16.05
C CYS A 570 2.71 38.19 -17.42
N PRO A 571 3.30 37.15 -18.05
CA PRO A 571 2.77 36.62 -19.30
C PRO A 571 1.34 36.12 -19.07
N ALA A 572 0.43 36.56 -19.94
CA ALA A 572 -1.00 36.26 -19.88
C ALA A 572 -1.30 34.79 -20.20
#